data_AF-A0A3B8WG22-F1
#
_entry.id   AF-A0A3B8WG22-F1
#
_cell.length_a   1.000
_cell.length_b   1.000
_cell.length_c   1.000
_cell.angle_alpha   90.00
_cell.angle_beta   90.00
_cell.angle_gamma   90.00
#
_symmetry.space_group_name_H-M   'P 1'
#
loop_
_entity.id
_entity.type
_entity.pdbx_description
1 polymer ?
#
loop_
_entity_poly.entity_id
_entity_poly.type
_entity_poly.pdbx_seq_one_letter_code
_entity_poly.pdbx_strand_id
1 'polypeptide(L)'
;MTVELGIIEGFYGPLWTWSERRQLVNTLLAHGYGFYLYAPKADPYLRRRWQEPHPPEQAEAMADFARFCRREGVRFGIGLSPFE
;
A
#
# COMPACT_ATOMS: atom_id res chain seq x y z
N MET A 1 -18.19 -10.50 16.01
CA MET A 1 -16.99 -9.98 15.32
C MET A 1 -17.44 -8.83 14.44
N THR A 2 -16.94 -7.62 14.69
CA THR A 2 -17.12 -6.51 13.75
C THR A 2 -16.16 -6.71 12.58
N VAL A 3 -16.66 -6.53 11.36
CA VAL A 3 -15.81 -6.53 10.16
C VAL A 3 -14.97 -5.26 10.20
N GLU A 4 -13.65 -5.40 10.08
CA GLU A 4 -12.74 -4.27 10.01
C GLU A 4 -12.73 -3.71 8.58
N LEU A 5 -12.88 -2.39 8.45
CA LEU A 5 -12.79 -1.71 7.16
C LEU A 5 -11.32 -1.43 6.83
N GLY A 6 -10.98 -1.53 5.54
CA GLY A 6 -9.65 -1.23 5.06
C GLY A 6 -9.59 -1.07 3.55
N ILE A 7 -8.40 -0.73 3.06
CA ILE A 7 -8.13 -0.43 1.66
C ILE A 7 -7.22 -1.51 1.10
N ILE A 8 -7.51 -1.95 -0.13
CA ILE A 8 -6.60 -2.76 -0.93
C ILE A 8 -6.35 -2.06 -2.27
N GLU A 9 -5.12 -1.60 -2.51
CA GLU A 9 -4.70 -1.08 -3.82
C GLU A 9 -4.42 -2.29 -4.74
N GLY A 10 -5.46 -3.01 -5.14
CA GLY A 10 -5.34 -4.32 -5.80
C GLY A 10 -5.65 -4.37 -7.30
N PHE A 11 -5.83 -3.22 -7.95
CA PHE A 11 -6.30 -3.14 -9.34
C PHE A 11 -5.17 -3.21 -10.38
N TYR A 12 -5.55 -3.51 -11.62
CA TYR A 12 -4.71 -3.31 -12.81
C TYR A 12 -4.88 -1.88 -13.32
N GLY A 13 -3.80 -1.22 -13.67
CA GLY A 13 -3.81 0.17 -14.14
C GLY A 13 -2.63 0.99 -13.61
N PRO A 14 -2.64 2.31 -13.82
CA PRO A 14 -1.61 3.21 -13.31
C PRO A 14 -1.50 3.15 -11.78
N LEU A 15 -0.28 3.25 -11.27
CA LEU A 15 -0.06 3.39 -9.83
C LEU A 15 -0.61 4.74 -9.36
N TRP A 16 -1.24 4.75 -8.18
CA TRP A 16 -1.46 6.02 -7.49
C TRP A 16 -0.12 6.67 -7.16
N THR A 17 -0.11 8.00 -7.11
CA THR A 17 0.98 8.78 -6.55
C THR A 17 1.00 8.64 -5.02
N TRP A 18 2.14 8.91 -4.39
CA TRP A 18 2.25 8.86 -2.93
C TRP A 18 1.35 9.89 -2.23
N SER A 19 1.10 11.05 -2.86
CA SER A 19 0.17 12.06 -2.32
C SER A 19 -1.28 11.59 -2.35
N GLU A 20 -1.72 10.96 -3.45
CA GLU A 20 -3.07 10.38 -3.55
C GLU A 20 -3.28 9.29 -2.50
N ARG A 21 -2.27 8.43 -2.27
CA ARG A 21 -2.34 7.41 -1.20
C ARG A 21 -2.52 8.04 0.18
N ARG A 22 -1.77 9.10 0.50
CA ARG A 22 -1.89 9.82 1.79
C ARG A 22 -3.24 10.50 1.94
N GLN A 23 -3.73 11.13 0.87
CA GLN A 23 -5.05 11.75 0.85
C GLN A 23 -6.15 10.73 1.13
N LEU A 24 -6.10 9.57 0.46
CA LEU A 24 -7.06 8.49 0.65
C LEU A 24 -7.11 8.00 2.11
N VAL A 25 -5.94 7.78 2.72
CA VAL A 25 -5.83 7.38 4.13
C VAL A 25 -6.43 8.45 5.05
N ASN A 26 -6.07 9.72 4.87
CA ASN A 26 -6.59 10.83 5.66
C ASN A 26 -8.12 10.97 5.55
N THR A 27 -8.68 10.72 4.37
CA THR A 27 -10.12 10.76 4.17
C THR A 27 -10.81 9.59 4.89
N LEU A 28 -10.30 8.37 4.73
CA LEU A 28 -11.00 7.17 5.17
C LEU A 28 -10.80 6.82 6.65
N LEU A 29 -9.73 7.30 7.29
CA LEU A 29 -9.50 7.06 8.73
C LEU A 29 -10.66 7.60 9.59
N ALA A 30 -11.23 8.76 9.22
CA ALA A 30 -12.37 9.37 9.91
C ALA A 30 -13.66 8.53 9.78
N HIS A 31 -13.68 7.57 8.85
CA HIS A 31 -14.79 6.66 8.59
C HIS A 31 -14.53 5.23 9.12
N GLY A 32 -13.49 5.05 9.94
CA GLY A 32 -13.22 3.77 10.61
C GLY A 32 -12.40 2.76 9.80
N TYR A 33 -11.71 3.19 8.74
CA TYR A 33 -10.79 2.33 7.99
C TYR A 33 -9.47 2.18 8.74
N GLY A 34 -9.13 0.95 9.12
CA GLY A 34 -8.01 0.64 10.02
C GLY A 34 -6.77 0.04 9.36
N PHE A 35 -6.84 -0.34 8.08
CA PHE A 35 -5.69 -0.90 7.37
C PHE A 35 -5.59 -0.50 5.89
N TYR A 36 -4.38 -0.56 5.37
CA TYR A 36 -4.03 -0.35 3.98
C TYR A 36 -3.12 -1.47 3.48
N LEU A 37 -3.57 -2.20 2.46
CA LEU A 37 -2.80 -3.23 1.78
C LEU A 37 -2.29 -2.72 0.43
N TYR A 38 -0.99 -2.49 0.34
CA TYR A 38 -0.29 -2.11 -0.89
C TYR A 38 -0.07 -3.36 -1.76
N ALA A 39 -0.87 -3.53 -2.80
CA ALA A 39 -0.77 -4.68 -3.72
C ALA A 39 -1.01 -4.32 -5.21
N PRO A 40 -0.57 -3.14 -5.71
CA PRO A 40 -0.94 -2.70 -7.04
C PRO A 40 -0.33 -3.61 -8.10
N LYS A 41 -1.14 -4.02 -9.08
CA LYS A 41 -0.71 -5.03 -10.07
C LYS A 41 0.34 -4.51 -11.05
N ALA A 42 0.52 -3.20 -11.13
CA ALA A 42 1.53 -2.54 -11.94
C ALA A 42 2.91 -2.43 -11.27
N ASP A 43 3.05 -2.74 -9.98
CA ASP A 43 4.37 -2.82 -9.35
C ASP A 43 5.01 -4.20 -9.68
N PRO A 44 6.05 -4.26 -10.54
CA PRO A 44 6.62 -5.52 -10.97
C PRO A 44 7.35 -6.25 -9.84
N TYR A 45 7.87 -5.53 -8.84
CA TYR A 45 8.63 -6.10 -7.72
C TYR A 45 7.72 -6.74 -6.67
N LEU A 46 6.40 -6.56 -6.77
CA LEU A 46 5.42 -7.35 -6.02
C LEU A 46 4.98 -8.61 -6.77
N ARG A 47 5.44 -8.78 -8.02
CA ARG A 47 4.97 -9.81 -8.95
C ARG A 47 6.11 -10.45 -9.76
N ARG A 48 6.27 -10.07 -11.02
CA ARG A 48 7.19 -10.73 -11.97
C ARG A 48 8.66 -10.62 -11.58
N ARG A 49 9.03 -9.59 -10.82
CA ARG A 49 10.39 -9.33 -10.34
C ARG A 49 10.48 -9.43 -8.81
N TRP A 50 9.66 -10.29 -8.20
CA TRP A 50 9.53 -10.39 -6.74
C TRP A 50 10.82 -10.79 -6.01
N GLN A 51 11.76 -11.41 -6.72
CA GLN A 51 13.07 -11.79 -6.18
C GLN A 51 14.08 -10.63 -6.22
N GLU A 52 13.76 -9.56 -6.94
CA GLU A 52 14.60 -8.38 -7.06
C GLU A 52 14.17 -7.31 -6.04
N PRO A 53 15.13 -6.56 -5.46
CA PRO A 53 14.78 -5.46 -4.59
C PRO A 53 14.12 -4.33 -5.39
N HIS A 54 13.14 -3.66 -4.79
CA HIS A 54 12.68 -2.36 -5.27
C HIS A 54 13.86 -1.38 -5.40
N PRO A 55 13.84 -0.45 -6.38
CA PRO A 55 14.80 0.64 -6.45
C PRO A 55 14.82 1.43 -5.12
N PRO A 56 15.98 1.92 -4.66
CA PRO A 56 16.10 2.56 -3.35
C PRO A 56 15.11 3.70 -3.11
N GLU A 57 14.87 4.54 -4.13
CA GLU A 57 13.89 5.63 -4.04
C GLU A 57 12.45 5.13 -3.85
N GLN A 58 12.06 4.08 -4.58
CA GLN A 58 10.73 3.47 -4.45
C GLN A 58 10.58 2.79 -3.08
N ALA A 59 11.63 2.10 -2.62
CA ALA A 59 11.66 1.46 -1.31
C ALA A 59 11.53 2.49 -0.17
N GLU A 60 12.28 3.60 -0.25
CA GLU A 60 12.21 4.67 0.75
C GLU A 60 10.83 5.34 0.75
N ALA A 61 10.26 5.64 -0.42
CA ALA A 61 8.94 6.23 -0.51
C ALA A 61 7.84 5.31 0.07
N MET A 62 7.95 4.00 -0.14
CA MET A 62 7.09 3.00 0.47
C MET A 62 7.27 2.92 1.99
N ALA A 63 8.50 2.98 2.48
CA ALA A 63 8.80 3.01 3.92
C ALA A 63 8.24 4.28 4.57
N ASP A 64 8.36 5.43 3.91
CA ASP A 64 7.77 6.71 4.33
C ASP A 64 6.25 6.67 4.41
N PHE A 65 5.62 6.03 3.43
CA PHE A 65 4.18 5.85 3.44
C PHE A 65 3.75 4.91 4.58
N ALA A 66 4.46 3.81 4.80
CA ALA A 66 4.21 2.91 5.92
C ALA A 66 4.37 3.61 7.29
N ARG A 67 5.38 4.47 7.45
CA ARG A 67 5.56 5.31 8.65
C ARG A 67 4.39 6.27 8.86
N PHE A 68 3.90 6.88 7.79
CA PHE A 68 2.72 7.73 7.84
C PHE A 68 1.47 6.96 8.26
N CYS A 69 1.16 5.82 7.64
CA CYS A 69 0.01 5.00 8.03
C CYS A 69 0.05 4.66 9.53
N ARG A 70 1.21 4.20 10.03
CA ARG A 70 1.40 3.88 11.45
C ARG A 70 1.14 5.08 12.37
N ARG A 71 1.60 6.28 11.99
CA ARG A 71 1.36 7.50 12.77
C ARG A 71 -0.13 7.87 12.83
N GLU A 72 -0.86 7.65 11.75
CA GLU A 72 -2.32 7.85 11.69
C GLU A 72 -3.13 6.70 12.31
N GLY A 73 -2.48 5.69 12.90
CA GLY A 73 -3.15 4.53 13.49
C GLY A 73 -3.63 3.48 12.46
N VAL A 74 -3.21 3.59 11.20
CA VAL A 74 -3.57 2.67 10.11
C VAL A 74 -2.49 1.60 9.95
N ARG A 75 -2.89 0.32 9.98
CA ARG A 75 -1.98 -0.81 9.76
C ARG A 75 -1.60 -0.88 8.28
N PHE A 76 -0.31 -0.97 7.99
CA PHE A 76 0.20 -1.07 6.62
C PHE A 76 0.67 -2.50 6.32
N GLY A 77 0.26 -3.05 5.19
CA GLY A 77 0.71 -4.35 4.69
C GLY A 77 1.10 -4.30 3.22
N ILE A 78 1.89 -5.27 2.79
CA ILE A 78 2.30 -5.46 1.40
C ILE A 78 1.71 -6.78 0.88
N GLY A 79 1.07 -6.74 -0.28
CA GLY A 79 0.66 -7.93 -1.00
C GLY A 79 1.76 -8.38 -1.95
N LEU A 80 2.49 -9.44 -1.58
CA LEU A 80 3.43 -10.12 -2.46
C LEU A 80 2.68 -11.20 -3.24
N SER A 81 2.83 -11.24 -4.55
CA SER A 81 2.27 -12.29 -5.42
C SER A 81 3.41 -12.91 -6.23
N PRO A 82 4.18 -13.83 -5.63
CA PRO A 82 5.26 -14.51 -6.32
C PRO A 82 4.76 -15.09 -7.65
N PHE A 83 5.51 -14.79 -8.70
CA PHE A 83 5.24 -15.27 -10.05
C PHE A 83 6.38 -16.23 -10.43
N GLU A 84 6.04 -17.31 -11.14
CA GLU A 84 7.02 -18.28 -11.67
C GLU A 84 7.95 -17.67 -12.73
#